data_AF-A0A7Y3V502-F1
#
_entry.id   AF-A0A7Y3V502-F1
#
_cell.length_a   1.000
_cell.length_b   1.000
_cell.length_c   1.000
_cell.angle_alpha   90.00
_cell.angle_beta   90.00
_cell.angle_gamma   90.00
#
_symmetry.space_group_name_H-M   'P 1'
#
loop_
_entity.id
_entity.type
_entity.pdbx_description
1 polymer ?
#
loop_
_entity_poly.entity_id
_entity_poly.type
_entity_poly.pdbx_seq_one_letter_code
_entity_poly.pdbx_strand_id
1 'polypeptide(L)'
;MRLRVWIAVLVLMLMAAGCQSGPQTREPIGTVTRPDLVGLIDWERSPLAVVFRAEVTAADVDAFERRNDVADCTIYGDNRVVYTPPGGLSGPVVFQSVSDEAIRVFVEELTLIYQFYNRSSGLDALAPENRPPFIETLLLVVNGQAHRADALGALPDGYYRDVTERCRAVADSPAELI
;
A
#
# COMPACT_ATOMS: atom_id res chain seq x y z
N MET A 1 25.00 -53.60 27.81
CA MET A 1 24.05 -52.56 28.26
C MET A 1 24.49 -51.13 27.92
N ARG A 2 25.78 -50.77 28.00
CA ARG A 2 26.25 -49.40 27.70
C ARG A 2 25.95 -48.92 26.26
N LEU A 3 26.05 -49.79 25.26
CA LEU A 3 25.79 -49.44 23.85
C LEU A 3 24.33 -49.02 23.56
N ARG A 4 23.35 -49.59 24.30
CA ARG A 4 21.93 -49.25 24.13
C ARG A 4 21.59 -47.85 24.65
N VAL A 5 22.32 -47.37 25.66
CA VAL A 5 22.15 -46.02 26.22
C VAL A 5 22.68 -44.97 25.24
N TRP A 6 23.80 -45.23 24.59
CA TRP A 6 24.36 -44.31 23.58
C TRP A 6 23.46 -44.17 22.34
N ILE A 7 22.79 -45.24 21.91
CA ILE A 7 21.83 -45.18 20.80
C ILE A 7 20.60 -44.35 21.19
N ALA A 8 20.11 -44.47 22.43
CA ALA A 8 18.98 -43.67 22.90
C ALA A 8 19.31 -42.17 22.99
N VAL A 9 20.52 -41.81 23.40
CA VAL A 9 20.98 -40.40 23.45
C VAL A 9 21.15 -39.83 22.03
N LEU A 10 21.63 -40.62 21.09
CA LEU A 10 21.82 -40.17 19.70
C LEU A 10 20.49 -39.94 18.98
N VAL A 11 19.48 -40.78 19.24
CA VAL A 11 18.12 -40.61 18.70
C VAL A 11 17.41 -39.39 19.31
N LEU A 12 17.65 -39.10 20.60
CA LEU A 12 17.07 -37.92 21.26
C LEU A 12 17.67 -36.60 20.73
N MET A 13 18.95 -36.61 20.33
CA MET A 13 19.61 -35.43 19.77
C MET A 13 19.15 -35.08 18.35
N LEU A 14 18.72 -36.06 17.54
CA LEU A 14 18.19 -35.81 16.19
C LEU A 14 16.79 -35.17 16.18
N MET A 15 16.02 -35.28 17.27
CA MET A 15 14.66 -34.73 17.36
C MET A 15 14.62 -33.21 17.62
N ALA A 16 15.74 -32.58 18.00
CA ALA A 16 15.79 -31.16 18.35
C ALA A 16 16.06 -30.19 17.17
N ALA A 17 16.27 -30.71 15.95
CA ALA A 17 16.57 -29.90 14.76
C ALA A 17 15.34 -29.54 13.91
N GLY A 18 14.12 -29.77 14.41
CA GLY A 18 12.87 -29.67 13.66
C GLY A 18 12.15 -28.31 13.64
N CYS A 19 12.75 -27.21 14.09
CA CYS A 19 12.17 -25.88 13.90
C CYS A 19 12.43 -25.37 12.48
N GLN A 20 11.86 -26.05 11.49
CA GLN A 20 11.70 -25.50 10.15
C GLN A 20 10.47 -24.59 10.21
N SER A 21 10.70 -23.27 10.09
CA SER A 21 9.63 -22.30 9.85
C SER A 21 8.91 -22.70 8.57
N GLY A 22 7.78 -23.39 8.72
CA GLY A 22 6.90 -23.73 7.61
C GLY A 22 6.40 -22.48 6.90
N PRO A 23 5.97 -22.59 5.64
CA PRO A 23 5.32 -21.49 4.94
C PRO A 23 4.16 -20.99 5.83
N GLN A 24 4.17 -19.69 6.13
CA GLN A 24 3.10 -19.07 6.91
C GLN A 24 1.79 -19.30 6.16
N THR A 25 0.95 -20.19 6.71
CA THR A 25 -0.43 -20.32 6.28
C THR A 25 -1.08 -18.98 6.59
N ARG A 26 -1.33 -18.19 5.55
CA ARG A 26 -2.09 -16.94 5.63
C ARG A 26 -3.42 -17.27 6.31
N GLU A 27 -3.64 -16.77 7.52
CA GLU A 27 -4.94 -16.89 8.17
C GLU A 27 -6.00 -16.21 7.29
N PRO A 28 -7.20 -16.81 7.14
CA PRO A 28 -8.25 -16.17 6.37
C PRO A 28 -8.65 -14.90 7.09
N ILE A 29 -8.50 -13.78 6.38
CA ILE A 29 -9.07 -12.48 6.72
C ILE A 29 -10.57 -12.69 6.97
N GLY A 30 -11.11 -12.01 7.99
CA GLY A 30 -12.53 -12.05 8.37
C GLY A 30 -13.50 -12.02 7.18
N THR A 31 -14.74 -12.44 7.43
CA THR A 31 -15.80 -12.72 6.44
C THR A 31 -15.73 -11.86 5.19
N VAL A 32 -15.13 -12.40 4.12
CA VAL A 32 -14.90 -11.67 2.88
C VAL A 32 -16.22 -11.52 2.12
N THR A 33 -16.61 -10.29 1.81
CA THR A 33 -17.86 -9.96 1.11
C THR A 33 -17.85 -10.42 -0.36
N ARG A 34 -16.66 -10.53 -0.97
CA ARG A 34 -16.44 -11.06 -2.33
C ARG A 34 -15.26 -12.04 -2.41
N PRO A 35 -15.49 -13.35 -2.23
CA PRO A 35 -14.43 -14.36 -2.22
C PRO A 35 -13.78 -14.59 -3.59
N ASP A 36 -14.42 -14.18 -4.68
CA ASP A 36 -13.93 -14.31 -6.07
C ASP A 36 -12.74 -13.38 -6.38
N LEU A 37 -12.60 -12.28 -5.65
CA LEU A 37 -11.49 -11.33 -5.80
C LEU A 37 -10.31 -11.64 -4.88
N VAL A 38 -10.48 -12.56 -3.94
CA VAL A 38 -9.41 -13.03 -3.05
C VAL A 38 -8.41 -13.83 -3.89
N GLY A 39 -7.24 -13.24 -4.12
CA GLY A 39 -6.19 -13.80 -4.98
C GLY A 39 -6.04 -13.13 -6.34
N LEU A 40 -6.98 -12.28 -6.76
CA LEU A 40 -6.83 -11.43 -7.95
C LEU A 40 -6.12 -10.10 -7.64
N ILE A 41 -6.36 -9.56 -6.44
CA ILE A 41 -5.69 -8.36 -5.92
C ILE A 41 -4.80 -8.80 -4.75
N ASP A 42 -3.49 -8.75 -4.95
CA ASP A 42 -2.45 -9.01 -3.95
C ASP A 42 -1.52 -7.79 -3.84
N TRP A 43 -0.91 -7.60 -2.67
CA TRP A 43 0.11 -6.58 -2.45
C TRP A 43 1.14 -7.05 -1.43
N GLU A 44 2.32 -6.43 -1.46
CA GLU A 44 3.40 -6.78 -0.52
C GLU A 44 3.02 -6.39 0.91
N ARG A 45 3.01 -7.36 1.83
CA ARG A 45 2.65 -7.20 3.25
C ARG A 45 3.81 -6.68 4.09
N SER A 46 4.32 -5.50 3.74
CA SER A 46 5.44 -4.86 4.40
C SER A 46 5.08 -3.42 4.81
N PRO A 47 5.53 -2.94 5.98
CA PRO A 47 5.33 -1.54 6.40
C PRO A 47 6.06 -0.54 5.50
N LEU A 48 6.99 -1.02 4.67
CA LEU A 48 7.72 -0.22 3.68
C LEU A 48 7.09 -0.27 2.29
N ALA A 49 6.16 -1.21 2.05
CA ALA A 49 5.45 -1.30 0.79
C ALA A 49 4.33 -0.26 0.74
N VAL A 50 4.22 0.43 -0.39
CA VAL A 50 3.14 1.37 -0.67
C VAL A 50 2.15 0.66 -1.57
N VAL A 51 0.89 0.52 -1.15
CA VAL A 51 -0.20 0.02 -2.00
C VAL A 51 -0.75 1.15 -2.84
N PHE A 52 -0.96 2.31 -2.23
CA PHE A 52 -1.45 3.49 -2.91
C PHE A 52 -0.85 4.75 -2.30
N ARG A 53 -0.58 5.76 -3.14
CA ARG A 53 -0.10 7.07 -2.70
C ARG A 53 -0.68 8.17 -3.59
N ALA A 54 -1.28 9.16 -2.95
CA ALA A 54 -1.67 10.43 -3.55
C ALA A 54 -0.82 11.54 -2.95
N GLU A 55 -0.12 12.28 -3.81
CA GLU A 55 0.73 13.39 -3.37
C GLU A 55 0.74 14.55 -4.36
N VAL A 56 0.93 15.76 -3.82
CA VAL A 56 1.28 16.94 -4.60
C VAL A 56 2.77 17.18 -4.44
N THR A 57 3.52 17.04 -5.52
CA THR A 57 4.96 17.27 -5.52
C THR A 57 5.27 18.63 -6.10
N ALA A 58 6.12 19.41 -5.42
CA ALA A 58 6.67 20.62 -6.01
C ALA A 58 7.80 20.26 -7.00
N ALA A 59 7.80 20.89 -8.18
CA ALA A 59 8.71 20.52 -9.27
C ALA A 59 10.18 20.93 -9.05
N ASP A 60 10.41 21.95 -8.23
CA ASP A 60 11.72 22.60 -8.05
C ASP A 60 12.41 22.24 -6.71
N VAL A 61 11.83 21.32 -5.93
CA VAL A 61 12.46 20.82 -4.70
C VAL A 61 13.37 19.64 -4.99
N ASP A 62 14.51 19.63 -4.31
CA ASP A 62 15.49 18.56 -4.45
C ASP A 62 14.90 17.21 -3.96
N ALA A 63 15.51 16.10 -4.40
CA ALA A 63 15.01 14.77 -4.06
C ALA A 63 15.10 14.43 -2.55
N PHE A 64 15.88 15.19 -1.78
CA PHE A 64 16.01 15.02 -0.34
C PHE A 64 14.87 15.76 0.39
N GLU A 65 14.58 17.00 0.02
CA GLU A 65 13.47 17.80 0.57
C GLU A 65 12.12 17.13 0.28
N ARG A 66 11.93 16.60 -0.94
CA ARG A 66 10.72 15.83 -1.28
C ARG A 66 10.47 14.61 -0.39
N ARG A 67 11.50 14.05 0.25
CA ARG A 67 11.32 12.92 1.19
C ARG A 67 10.76 13.34 2.54
N ASN A 68 10.82 14.64 2.86
CA ASN A 68 10.25 15.18 4.08
C ASN A 68 8.78 15.62 3.90
N ASP A 69 8.29 15.67 2.66
CA ASP A 69 6.89 16.00 2.39
C ASP A 69 5.96 14.81 2.74
N VAL A 70 4.93 15.13 3.51
CA VAL A 70 3.88 14.18 3.85
C VAL A 70 2.86 14.16 2.72
N ALA A 71 2.68 13.00 2.11
CA ALA A 71 1.68 12.77 1.07
C ALA A 71 0.26 13.02 1.61
N ASP A 72 -0.65 13.44 0.71
CA ASP A 72 -2.03 13.72 1.07
C ASP A 72 -2.77 12.49 1.59
N CYS A 73 -2.45 11.32 1.02
CA CYS A 73 -2.89 10.03 1.51
C CYS A 73 -1.94 8.92 1.03
N THR A 74 -1.57 8.00 1.93
CA THR A 74 -0.79 6.80 1.62
C THR A 74 -1.39 5.60 2.32
N ILE A 75 -1.61 4.52 1.56
CA ILE A 75 -1.95 3.19 2.09
C ILE A 75 -0.71 2.32 2.00
N TYR A 76 -0.25 1.82 3.14
CA TYR A 76 0.89 0.93 3.27
C TYR A 76 0.46 -0.54 3.25
N GLY A 77 1.40 -1.40 2.88
CA GLY A 77 1.18 -2.84 2.74
C GLY A 77 0.92 -3.58 4.06
N ASP A 78 1.28 -2.98 5.19
CA ASP A 78 0.98 -3.43 6.56
C ASP A 78 -0.38 -2.97 7.07
N ASN A 79 -1.28 -2.55 6.18
CA ASN A 79 -2.63 -2.08 6.46
C ASN A 79 -2.71 -0.77 7.26
N ARG A 80 -1.72 0.09 7.08
CA ARG A 80 -1.75 1.42 7.68
C ARG A 80 -2.11 2.46 6.63
N VAL A 81 -3.03 3.34 6.97
CA VAL A 81 -3.33 4.55 6.19
C VAL A 81 -2.75 5.75 6.92
N VAL A 82 -2.03 6.58 6.18
CA VAL A 82 -1.44 7.83 6.65
C VAL A 82 -1.90 8.95 5.75
N TYR A 83 -2.52 9.99 6.30
CA TYR A 83 -3.07 11.08 5.50
C TYR A 83 -3.06 12.42 6.21
N THR A 84 -3.10 13.48 5.42
CA THR A 84 -3.30 14.86 5.89
C THR A 84 -4.78 15.25 5.72
N PRO A 85 -5.42 15.86 6.74
CA PRO A 85 -6.78 16.37 6.59
C PRO A 85 -6.88 17.46 5.51
N PRO A 86 -8.04 17.59 4.84
CA PRO A 86 -8.24 18.70 3.89
C PRO A 86 -8.14 20.05 4.62
N GLY A 87 -7.48 21.03 4.01
CA GLY A 87 -7.44 22.41 4.52
C GLY A 87 -6.09 22.92 5.03
N GLY A 88 -5.00 22.14 4.97
CA GLY A 88 -3.64 22.71 4.97
C GLY A 88 -2.55 21.92 5.70
N LEU A 89 -1.32 22.37 5.44
CA LEU A 89 -0.01 21.84 5.88
C LEU A 89 0.22 21.83 7.42
N SER A 90 -0.76 22.27 8.20
CA SER A 90 -0.65 22.50 9.65
C SER A 90 -1.59 21.62 10.49
N GLY A 91 -2.37 20.74 9.86
CA GLY A 91 -3.14 19.72 10.55
C GLY A 91 -2.26 18.55 11.04
N PRO A 92 -2.62 17.86 12.14
CA PRO A 92 -1.91 16.66 12.54
C PRO A 92 -2.04 15.59 11.46
N VAL A 93 -0.93 14.92 11.15
CA VAL A 93 -0.93 13.73 10.30
C VAL A 93 -1.69 12.62 11.02
N VAL A 94 -2.66 12.01 10.34
CA VAL A 94 -3.46 10.91 10.90
C VAL A 94 -2.81 9.58 10.55
N PHE A 95 -2.79 8.65 11.50
CA PHE A 95 -2.30 7.29 11.35
C PHE A 95 -3.39 6.33 11.81
N GLN A 96 -3.88 5.47 10.91
CA GLN A 96 -4.97 4.55 11.19
C GLN A 96 -4.62 3.14 10.67
N SER A 97 -5.01 2.10 11.41
CA SER A 97 -4.98 0.72 10.92
C SER A 97 -6.32 0.37 10.26
N VAL A 98 -6.27 -0.32 9.13
CA VAL A 98 -7.45 -0.71 8.34
C VAL A 98 -7.47 -2.21 8.09
N SER A 99 -8.59 -2.75 7.63
CA SER A 99 -8.67 -4.16 7.23
C SER A 99 -8.18 -4.37 5.79
N ASP A 100 -7.77 -5.60 5.48
CA ASP A 100 -7.45 -6.00 4.10
C ASP A 100 -8.63 -5.78 3.16
N GLU A 101 -9.85 -6.02 3.65
CA GLU A 101 -11.06 -5.85 2.85
C GLU A 101 -11.28 -4.39 2.49
N ALA A 102 -11.03 -3.45 3.40
CA ALA A 102 -11.13 -2.02 3.11
C ALA A 102 -10.14 -1.60 2.00
N ILE A 103 -8.89 -2.09 2.05
CA ILE A 103 -7.90 -1.83 1.00
C ILE A 103 -8.33 -2.47 -0.32
N ARG A 104 -8.84 -3.70 -0.28
CA ARG A 104 -9.31 -4.42 -1.48
C ARG A 104 -10.45 -3.69 -2.16
N VAL A 105 -11.46 -3.26 -1.39
CA VAL A 105 -12.60 -2.48 -1.90
C VAL A 105 -12.11 -1.18 -2.53
N PHE A 106 -11.17 -0.48 -1.89
CA PHE A 106 -10.58 0.74 -2.45
C PHE A 106 -9.85 0.48 -3.78
N VAL A 107 -9.02 -0.55 -3.87
CA VAL A 107 -8.32 -0.90 -5.11
C VAL A 107 -9.32 -1.29 -6.20
N GLU A 108 -10.37 -2.03 -5.86
CA GLU A 108 -11.43 -2.38 -6.80
C GLU A 108 -12.14 -1.12 -7.33
N GLU A 109 -12.53 -0.20 -6.44
CA GLU A 109 -13.15 1.08 -6.83
C GLU A 109 -12.24 1.87 -7.77
N LEU A 110 -10.95 1.98 -7.42
CA LEU A 110 -9.96 2.71 -8.19
C LEU A 110 -9.76 2.11 -9.60
N THR A 111 -9.78 0.78 -9.71
CA THR A 111 -9.54 0.08 -10.97
C THR A 111 -10.77 0.02 -11.86
N LEU A 112 -11.95 -0.23 -11.30
CA LEU A 112 -13.18 -0.44 -12.07
C LEU A 112 -13.98 0.84 -12.30
N ILE A 113 -14.14 1.67 -11.24
CA ILE A 113 -14.97 2.87 -11.30
C ILE A 113 -14.14 4.04 -11.84
N TYR A 114 -12.99 4.29 -11.24
CA TYR A 114 -12.12 5.40 -11.64
C TYR A 114 -11.29 5.08 -12.90
N GLN A 115 -11.21 3.81 -13.28
CA GLN A 115 -10.46 3.33 -14.45
C GLN A 115 -9.00 3.77 -14.40
N PHE A 116 -8.35 3.61 -13.24
CA PHE A 116 -7.01 4.13 -12.99
C PHE A 116 -5.95 3.67 -14.01
N TYR A 117 -6.05 2.44 -14.52
CA TYR A 117 -5.14 1.92 -15.54
C TYR A 117 -5.26 2.60 -16.91
N ASN A 118 -6.36 3.32 -17.17
CA ASN A 118 -6.51 4.14 -18.38
C ASN A 118 -5.87 5.52 -18.23
N ARG A 119 -5.32 5.84 -17.05
CA ARG A 119 -4.61 7.10 -16.78
C ARG A 119 -3.12 6.90 -16.97
N SER A 120 -2.43 7.94 -17.42
CA SER A 120 -0.99 7.90 -17.67
C SER A 120 -0.26 8.98 -16.88
N SER A 121 1.06 8.87 -16.84
CA SER A 121 1.96 9.92 -16.38
C SER A 121 2.45 10.73 -17.58
N GLY A 122 2.32 12.06 -17.53
CA GLY A 122 2.89 12.98 -18.52
C GLY A 122 4.22 13.59 -18.06
N LEU A 123 4.58 13.43 -16.78
CA LEU A 123 5.74 14.08 -16.18
C LEU A 123 7.07 13.75 -16.85
N ASP A 124 7.27 12.48 -17.22
CA ASP A 124 8.52 12.00 -17.82
C ASP A 124 8.73 12.53 -19.25
N ALA A 125 7.68 13.04 -19.90
CA ALA A 125 7.76 13.63 -21.23
C ALA A 125 8.14 15.13 -21.22
N LEU A 126 8.12 15.79 -20.06
CA LEU A 126 8.47 17.21 -19.93
C LEU A 126 9.91 17.41 -19.46
N ALA A 127 10.62 18.30 -20.16
CA ALA A 127 11.88 18.83 -19.69
C ALA A 127 11.69 19.55 -18.33
N PRO A 128 12.65 19.46 -17.39
CA PRO A 128 12.51 20.03 -16.04
C PRO A 128 12.04 21.48 -16.00
N GLU A 129 12.56 22.33 -16.88
CA GLU A 129 12.22 23.76 -17.00
C GLU A 129 10.79 24.05 -17.44
N ASN A 130 10.08 23.04 -17.99
CA ASN A 130 8.70 23.15 -18.45
C ASN A 130 7.70 22.50 -17.49
N ARG A 131 8.15 21.99 -16.34
CA ARG A 131 7.26 21.37 -15.35
C ARG A 131 6.51 22.44 -14.58
N PRO A 132 5.19 22.28 -14.35
CA PRO A 132 4.46 23.20 -13.50
C PRO A 132 4.97 23.09 -12.07
N PRO A 133 4.85 24.16 -11.27
CA PRO A 133 5.44 24.21 -9.93
C PRO A 133 4.86 23.17 -8.97
N PHE A 134 3.62 22.72 -9.18
CA PHE A 134 2.97 21.68 -8.39
C PHE A 134 2.36 20.63 -9.32
N ILE A 135 2.56 19.36 -8.98
CA ILE A 135 2.07 18.23 -9.78
C ILE A 135 1.39 17.24 -8.85
N GLU A 136 0.10 17.04 -9.10
CA GLU A 136 -0.69 15.98 -8.49
C GLU A 136 -0.28 14.63 -9.10
N THR A 137 0.12 13.70 -8.25
CA THR A 137 0.58 12.36 -8.64
C THR A 137 -0.16 11.30 -7.84
N LEU A 138 -0.57 10.25 -8.55
CA LEU A 138 -1.21 9.07 -8.01
C LEU A 138 -0.36 7.85 -8.36
N LEU A 139 -0.11 7.00 -7.37
CA LEU A 139 0.60 5.74 -7.51
C LEU A 139 -0.26 4.61 -6.96
N LEU A 140 -0.39 3.53 -7.72
CA LEU A 140 -0.98 2.27 -7.30
C LEU A 140 0.06 1.16 -7.48
N VAL A 141 0.29 0.34 -6.46
CA VAL A 141 1.17 -0.83 -6.54
C VAL A 141 0.42 -2.06 -6.04
N VAL A 142 0.02 -2.90 -6.98
CA VAL A 142 -0.71 -4.15 -6.71
C VAL A 142 -0.21 -5.22 -7.68
N ASN A 143 -0.28 -6.49 -7.29
CA ASN A 143 0.18 -7.64 -8.08
C ASN A 143 1.63 -7.52 -8.58
N GLY A 144 2.50 -6.87 -7.79
CA GLY A 144 3.89 -6.62 -8.16
C GLY A 144 4.08 -5.60 -9.29
N GLN A 145 3.04 -4.88 -9.69
CA GLN A 145 3.09 -3.85 -10.72
C GLN A 145 2.80 -2.47 -10.13
N ALA A 146 3.65 -1.50 -10.48
CA ALA A 146 3.44 -0.10 -10.15
C ALA A 146 2.84 0.63 -11.35
N HIS A 147 1.73 1.32 -11.14
CA HIS A 147 1.09 2.20 -12.11
C HIS A 147 1.05 3.62 -11.58
N ARG A 148 1.52 4.58 -12.37
CA ARG A 148 1.55 6.00 -12.02
C ARG A 148 0.69 6.81 -12.97
N ALA A 149 -0.07 7.73 -12.41
CA ALA A 149 -0.78 8.75 -13.15
C ALA A 149 -0.51 10.13 -12.54
N ASP A 150 -0.50 11.18 -13.35
CA ASP A 150 -0.29 12.54 -12.87
C ASP A 150 -1.13 13.55 -13.65
N ALA A 151 -1.26 14.77 -13.13
CA ALA A 151 -2.04 15.83 -13.76
C ALA A 151 -1.62 16.17 -15.21
N LEU A 152 -0.38 15.85 -15.60
CA LEU A 152 0.12 16.07 -16.97
C LEU A 152 -0.32 14.96 -17.93
N GLY A 153 -0.70 13.80 -17.42
CA GLY A 153 -1.29 12.69 -18.17
C GLY A 153 -2.80 12.81 -18.39
N ALA A 154 -3.35 14.03 -18.37
CA ALA A 154 -4.76 14.34 -18.60
C ALA A 154 -5.72 13.66 -17.61
N LEU A 155 -5.45 13.80 -16.31
CA LEU A 155 -6.44 13.46 -15.28
C LEU A 155 -7.72 14.30 -15.49
N PRO A 156 -8.92 13.70 -15.39
CA PRO A 156 -10.17 14.47 -15.39
C PRO A 156 -10.20 15.49 -14.25
N ASP A 157 -10.94 16.58 -14.45
CA ASP A 157 -11.14 17.59 -13.41
C ASP A 157 -11.68 16.97 -12.11
N GLY A 158 -11.04 17.29 -10.98
CA GLY A 158 -11.43 16.78 -9.66
C GLY A 158 -11.02 15.33 -9.38
N TYR A 159 -10.47 14.59 -10.36
CA TYR A 159 -10.11 13.18 -10.21
C TYR A 159 -9.15 12.94 -9.04
N TYR A 160 -8.09 13.75 -8.94
CA TYR A 160 -7.13 13.64 -7.85
C TYR A 160 -7.79 13.84 -6.47
N ARG A 161 -8.60 14.89 -6.33
CA ARG A 161 -9.32 15.20 -5.10
C ARG A 161 -10.23 14.04 -4.70
N ASP A 162 -11.03 13.55 -5.64
CA ASP A 162 -12.04 12.53 -5.36
C ASP A 162 -11.38 11.19 -4.99
N VAL A 163 -10.32 10.77 -5.70
CA VAL A 163 -9.55 9.56 -5.35
C VAL A 163 -8.85 9.71 -4.00
N THR A 164 -8.29 10.89 -3.71
CA THR A 164 -7.63 11.15 -2.42
C THR A 164 -8.65 11.10 -1.27
N GLU A 165 -9.85 11.63 -1.47
CA GLU A 165 -10.95 11.54 -0.49
C GLU A 165 -11.37 10.08 -0.25
N ARG A 166 -11.45 9.27 -1.30
CA ARG A 166 -11.69 7.82 -1.17
C ARG A 166 -10.60 7.12 -0.38
N CYS A 167 -9.33 7.45 -0.62
CA CYS A 167 -8.21 6.91 0.15
C CYS A 167 -8.32 7.25 1.65
N ARG A 168 -8.72 8.49 1.99
CA ARG A 168 -8.94 8.89 3.39
C ARG A 168 -10.11 8.13 4.02
N ALA A 169 -11.20 7.93 3.26
CA ALA A 169 -12.36 7.18 3.74
C ALA A 169 -12.06 5.70 4.05
N VAL A 170 -10.96 5.13 3.51
CA VAL A 170 -10.50 3.79 3.92
C VAL A 170 -10.21 3.74 5.42
N ALA A 171 -9.71 4.84 6.00
CA ALA A 171 -9.43 4.94 7.43
C ALA A 171 -10.69 4.84 8.32
N ASP A 172 -11.87 5.15 7.79
CA ASP A 172 -13.14 5.05 8.53
C ASP A 172 -13.64 3.61 8.67
N SER A 173 -12.97 2.64 8.02
CA SER A 173 -13.24 1.21 8.16
C SER A 173 -12.32 0.61 9.23
N PRO A 174 -12.78 0.43 10.48
CA PRO A 174 -11.93 -0.02 11.57
C PRO A 174 -11.36 -1.42 11.29
N ALA A 175 -10.06 -1.58 11.55
CA ALA A 175 -9.48 -2.92 11.65
C ALA A 175 -10.14 -3.68 12.80
N GLU A 176 -10.46 -4.96 12.60
CA GLU A 176 -10.83 -5.85 13.70
C GLU A 176 -9.62 -5.95 14.64
N LEU A 177 -9.77 -5.48 15.88
CA LEU A 177 -8.77 -5.69 16.93
C LEU A 177 -8.78 -7.18 17.27
N ILE A 178 -7.76 -7.91 16.80
CA ILE A 178 -7.50 -9.30 17.19
C ILE A 178 -6.66 -9.30 18.46
#